data_AF-A0A0F9SRZ8-F1
#
_entry.id   AF-A0A0F9SRZ8-F1
#
_cell.length_a   1.000
_cell.length_b   1.000
_cell.length_c   1.000
_cell.angle_alpha   90.00
_cell.angle_beta   90.00
_cell.angle_gamma   90.00
#
_symmetry.space_group_name_H-M   'P 1'
#
loop_
_entity.id
_entity.type
_entity.pdbx_description
1 polymer ?
#
loop_
_entity_poly.entity_id
_entity_poly.type
_entity_poly.pdbx_seq_one_letter_code
_entity_poly.pdbx_strand_id
1 'polypeptide(L)'
;MKMMMDRWTEFSNKVIPKDAPDMQREEMCRAFYAGAQSTLWSLREMSIESSDTNLDEGADMIQLLFDECEAYFKRIGGKLI
;
A
#
# COMPACT_ATOMS: atom_id res chain seq x y z
N MET A 1 3.09 0.84 -16.66
CA MET A 1 2.74 1.17 -15.26
C MET A 1 1.26 0.90 -15.08
N LYS A 2 0.87 0.12 -14.06
CA LYS A 2 -0.56 -0.10 -13.76
C LYS A 2 -1.09 1.10 -12.99
N MET A 3 -2.33 1.51 -13.27
CA MET A 3 -2.99 2.58 -12.52
C MET A 3 -3.42 2.06 -11.14
N MET A 4 -3.67 2.97 -10.20
CA MET A 4 -4.18 2.60 -8.86
C MET A 4 -5.46 1.76 -8.93
N MET A 5 -6.33 2.03 -9.91
CA MET A 5 -7.55 1.27 -10.11
C MET A 5 -7.28 -0.19 -10.50
N ASP A 6 -6.27 -0.44 -11.35
CA ASP A 6 -5.89 -1.81 -11.73
C ASP A 6 -5.39 -2.59 -10.51
N ARG A 7 -4.62 -1.92 -9.62
CA ARG A 7 -4.12 -2.50 -8.37
C ARG A 7 -5.24 -2.78 -7.38
N TRP A 8 -6.21 -1.89 -7.29
CA TRP A 8 -7.44 -2.13 -6.54
C TRP A 8 -8.21 -3.35 -7.07
N THR A 9 -8.35 -3.49 -8.39
CA THR A 9 -9.02 -4.67 -8.99
C THR A 9 -8.28 -5.97 -8.64
N GLU A 10 -6.95 -5.99 -8.72
CA GLU A 10 -6.15 -7.15 -8.32
C GLU A 10 -6.29 -7.49 -6.83
N PHE A 11 -6.22 -6.47 -5.97
CA PHE A 11 -6.35 -6.62 -4.52
C PHE A 11 -7.74 -7.13 -4.14
N SER A 12 -8.79 -6.46 -4.61
CA SER A 12 -10.17 -6.78 -4.27
C SER A 12 -10.55 -8.21 -4.69
N ASN A 13 -10.05 -8.69 -5.82
CA ASN A 13 -10.25 -10.07 -6.27
C ASN A 13 -9.59 -11.13 -5.36
N LYS A 14 -8.55 -10.76 -4.60
CA LYS A 14 -7.80 -11.68 -3.73
C LYS A 14 -8.30 -11.67 -2.29
N VAL A 15 -8.75 -10.53 -1.81
CA VAL A 15 -8.99 -10.29 -0.37
C VAL A 15 -10.46 -10.12 0.00
N ILE A 16 -11.32 -9.76 -0.95
CA ILE A 16 -12.75 -9.55 -0.69
C ILE A 16 -13.51 -10.79 -1.17
N PRO A 17 -14.25 -11.49 -0.28
CA PRO A 17 -15.11 -12.59 -0.68
C PRO A 17 -16.09 -12.18 -1.79
N LYS A 18 -16.42 -13.12 -2.69
CA LYS A 18 -17.33 -12.84 -3.82
C LYS A 18 -18.75 -12.49 -3.36
N ASP A 19 -19.13 -12.98 -2.19
CA ASP A 19 -20.41 -12.79 -1.51
C ASP A 19 -20.36 -11.67 -0.45
N ALA A 20 -19.25 -10.93 -0.34
CA ALA A 20 -19.16 -9.79 0.55
C ALA A 20 -20.23 -8.73 0.18
N PRO A 21 -20.94 -8.14 1.17
CA PRO A 21 -21.89 -7.07 0.92
C PRO A 21 -21.23 -5.87 0.22
N ASP A 22 -22.00 -5.13 -0.58
CA ASP A 22 -21.50 -3.97 -1.33
C ASP A 22 -20.81 -2.93 -0.42
N MET A 23 -21.38 -2.71 0.77
CA MET A 23 -20.79 -1.83 1.80
C MET A 23 -19.38 -2.27 2.20
N GLN A 24 -19.13 -3.58 2.38
CA GLN A 24 -17.80 -4.07 2.72
C GLN A 24 -16.80 -3.84 1.58
N ARG A 25 -17.25 -4.01 0.33
CA ARG A 25 -16.43 -3.72 -0.85
C ARG A 25 -16.08 -2.23 -0.94
N GLU A 26 -17.05 -1.36 -0.67
CA GLU A 26 -16.87 0.09 -0.67
C GLU A 26 -15.90 0.54 0.43
N GLU A 27 -16.11 0.13 1.67
CA GLU A 27 -15.23 0.50 2.78
C GLU A 27 -13.81 -0.04 2.59
N MET A 28 -13.67 -1.24 2.01
CA MET A 28 -12.36 -1.79 1.67
C MET A 28 -11.67 -1.01 0.54
N CYS A 29 -12.43 -0.47 -0.42
CA CYS A 29 -11.91 0.41 -1.47
C CYS A 29 -11.39 1.72 -0.86
N ARG A 30 -12.17 2.33 0.03
CA ARG A 30 -11.76 3.55 0.76
C ARG A 30 -10.50 3.31 1.58
N ALA A 31 -10.44 2.18 2.31
CA ALA A 31 -9.27 1.80 3.10
C ALA A 31 -8.02 1.59 2.22
N PHE A 32 -8.17 0.95 1.06
CA PHE A 32 -7.06 0.76 0.11
C PHE A 32 -6.46 2.11 -0.36
N TYR A 33 -7.32 3.04 -0.77
CA TYR A 33 -6.86 4.37 -1.20
C TYR A 33 -6.34 5.23 -0.03
N ALA A 34 -6.93 5.11 1.16
CA ALA A 34 -6.43 5.78 2.35
C ALA A 34 -5.02 5.29 2.73
N GLY A 35 -4.76 3.99 2.67
CA GLY A 35 -3.44 3.41 2.92
C GLY A 35 -2.40 3.87 1.88
N ALA A 36 -2.78 3.89 0.60
CA ALA A 36 -1.92 4.40 -0.47
C ALA A 36 -1.59 5.89 -0.28
N GLN A 37 -2.59 6.71 0.07
CA GLN A 37 -2.40 8.12 0.35
C GLN A 37 -1.53 8.35 1.60
N SER A 38 -1.71 7.56 2.66
CA SER A 38 -0.86 7.61 3.86
C SER A 38 0.60 7.33 3.53
N THR A 39 0.85 6.32 2.69
CA THR A 39 2.21 6.00 2.20
C THR A 39 2.83 7.19 1.46
N LEU A 40 2.08 7.81 0.55
CA LEU A 40 2.54 8.98 -0.19
C LEU A 40 2.82 10.18 0.73
N TRP A 41 2.03 10.35 1.79
CA TRP A 41 2.28 11.38 2.81
C TRP A 41 3.58 11.11 3.57
N SER A 42 3.80 9.89 4.05
CA SER A 42 5.05 9.53 4.75
C SER A 42 6.27 9.76 3.86
N LEU A 43 6.21 9.33 2.60
CA LEU A 43 7.29 9.57 1.62
C LEU A 43 7.52 11.08 1.39
N ARG A 44 6.43 11.87 1.32
CA ARG A 44 6.52 13.32 1.15
C ARG A 44 7.15 14.01 2.36
N GLU A 45 6.71 13.69 3.58
CA GLU A 45 7.25 14.29 4.81
C GLU A 45 8.73 14.00 4.96
N MET A 46 9.13 12.75 4.71
CA MET A 46 10.54 12.34 4.79
C MET A 46 11.40 13.01 3.71
N SER A 47 10.87 13.22 2.50
CA SER A 47 11.58 13.95 1.42
C SER A 47 11.81 15.44 1.72
N ILE A 48 11.03 16.03 2.63
CA ILE A 48 11.17 17.44 3.03
C ILE A 48 12.26 17.59 4.10
N GLU A 49 12.51 16.56 4.92
CA GLU A 49 13.55 16.56 5.95
C GLU A 49 14.96 16.29 5.41
N SER A 50 15.09 15.64 4.24
CA SER A 50 16.38 15.48 3.55
C SER A 50 16.75 16.76 2.79
N SER A 51 17.68 17.57 3.33
CA SER A 51 18.17 18.80 2.67
C SER A 51 19.00 18.54 1.41
N ASP A 52 19.48 17.31 1.23
CA ASP A 52 20.09 16.82 0.00
C ASP A 52 19.15 15.77 -0.61
N THR A 53 18.69 16.01 -1.84
CA THR A 53 17.78 15.10 -2.57
C THR A 53 18.59 13.91 -3.09
N ASN A 54 19.11 13.09 -2.18
CA ASN A 54 19.75 11.84 -2.55
C ASN A 54 18.67 10.81 -2.91
N LEU A 55 18.57 10.49 -4.21
CA LEU A 55 17.57 9.56 -4.74
C LEU A 55 17.68 8.15 -4.11
N ASP A 56 18.87 7.78 -3.62
CA ASP A 56 19.12 6.49 -2.98
C ASP A 56 18.40 6.39 -1.61
N GLU A 57 18.31 7.48 -0.85
CA GLU A 57 17.58 7.52 0.43
C GLU A 57 16.08 7.33 0.22
N GLY A 58 15.54 7.90 -0.86
CA GLY A 58 14.14 7.69 -1.25
C GLY A 58 13.84 6.23 -1.60
N ALA A 59 14.76 5.55 -2.28
CA ALA A 59 14.61 4.14 -2.63
C ALA A 59 14.67 3.23 -1.40
N ASP A 60 15.62 3.47 -0.49
CA ASP A 60 15.77 2.72 0.76
C ASP A 60 14.53 2.85 1.65
N MET A 61 13.91 4.03 1.70
CA MET A 61 12.68 4.25 2.46
C MET A 61 11.48 3.49 1.88
N ILE A 62 11.34 3.48 0.55
CA ILE A 62 10.31 2.67 -0.11
C ILE A 62 10.52 1.19 0.19
N GLN A 63 11.77 0.73 0.21
CA GLN A 63 12.11 -0.65 0.54
C GLN A 63 11.77 -0.99 2.00
N LEU A 64 12.06 -0.11 2.96
CA LEU A 64 11.70 -0.31 4.37
C LEU A 64 10.19 -0.47 4.58
N LEU A 65 9.39 0.40 3.96
CA LEU A 65 7.93 0.31 4.05
C LEU A 65 7.40 -0.98 3.39
N PHE A 66 7.99 -1.37 2.27
CA PHE A 66 7.67 -2.63 1.60
C PHE A 66 7.94 -3.82 2.55
N ASP A 67 9.12 -3.85 3.17
CA ASP A 67 9.52 -4.92 4.10
C ASP A 67 8.60 -4.97 5.34
N GLU A 68 8.20 -3.83 5.89
CA GLU A 68 7.24 -3.75 7.00
C GLU A 68 5.89 -4.36 6.62
N CYS A 69 5.36 -3.96 5.47
CA CYS A 69 4.09 -4.47 4.95
C CYS A 69 4.19 -5.99 4.65
N GLU A 70 5.32 -6.45 4.11
CA GLU A 70 5.59 -7.86 3.85
C GLU A 70 5.61 -8.66 5.15
N ALA A 71 6.32 -8.17 6.18
CA ALA A 71 6.43 -8.79 7.49
C ALA A 71 5.06 -8.88 8.19
N TYR A 72 4.27 -7.81 8.14
CA TYR A 72 2.91 -7.82 8.69
C TYR A 72 2.02 -8.83 7.96
N PHE A 73 2.09 -8.88 6.63
CA PHE A 73 1.30 -9.81 5.83
C PHE A 73 1.65 -11.28 6.14
N LYS A 74 2.94 -11.60 6.27
CA LYS A 74 3.42 -12.92 6.74
C LYS A 74 2.88 -13.24 8.15
N ARG A 75 2.92 -12.27 9.08
CA ARG A 75 2.44 -12.44 10.46
C ARG A 75 0.96 -12.81 10.54
N ILE A 76 0.12 -12.27 9.66
CA ILE A 76 -1.32 -12.60 9.64
C ILE A 76 -1.64 -13.88 8.85
N GLY A 77 -0.63 -14.64 8.43
CA GLY A 77 -0.80 -15.89 7.69
C GLY A 77 -1.11 -15.70 6.19
N GLY A 78 -0.87 -14.51 5.65
CA GLY A 78 -1.00 -14.24 4.22
C GLY A 78 0.10 -14.93 3.40
N LYS A 79 -0.24 -15.44 2.20
CA LYS A 79 0.72 -15.90 1.20
C LYS A 79 1.00 -14.80 0.20
N LEU A 80 2.23 -14.29 0.14
CA LEU A 80 2.63 -13.27 -0.84
C LEU A 80 2.40 -13.77 -2.26
N ILE A 81 2.02 -12.84 -3.14
CA ILE A 81 1.73 -13.09 -4.55
C ILE A 81 3.02 -12.91 -5.35
#